data_AF-A0AAV1J2V7-F1
#
_entry.id   AF-A0AAV1J2V7-F1
#
_cell.length_a   1.000
_cell.length_b   1.000
_cell.length_c   1.000
_cell.angle_alpha   90.00
_cell.angle_beta   90.00
_cell.angle_gamma   90.00
#
_symmetry.space_group_name_H-M   'P 1'
#
loop_
_entity.id
_entity.type
_entity.pdbx_description
1 polymer ?
#
loop_
_entity_poly.entity_id
_entity_poly.type
_entity_poly.pdbx_seq_one_letter_code
_entity_poly.pdbx_strand_id
1 'polypeptide(L)'
;MNDNELESLKTELEHEKTCREAAAWQNGELEKQIVCIQEDLRKPDYHWDFDNDLQKESTKHRQLLEAVETLREQLPLLREKIRNAKVCGPDCKLKHDDLNINLDILTPAELLRTVKRFERLKTDLVSTLRSKEWRLDSESKLFVRVNDQRTYLQNELMICQNNIMRLQRNGSYWQNIPRRNDERVIDPKRGPIKKIFCNDRLPPIST
;
A
#
# COMPACT_ATOMS: atom_id res chain seq x y z
N MET A 1 77.44 -34.02 77.13
CA MET A 1 76.56 -33.58 76.04
C MET A 1 76.82 -34.54 74.91
N ASN A 2 75.85 -35.34 74.50
CA ASN A 2 76.09 -36.37 73.49
C ASN A 2 76.25 -35.70 72.12
N ASP A 3 77.25 -36.10 71.33
CA ASP A 3 77.50 -35.53 70.00
C ASP A 3 76.27 -35.64 69.08
N ASN A 4 75.42 -36.65 69.29
CA ASN A 4 74.14 -36.81 68.59
C ASN A 4 73.11 -35.73 68.94
N GLU A 5 73.07 -35.25 70.18
CA GLU A 5 72.18 -34.15 70.58
C GLU A 5 72.66 -32.82 70.01
N LEU A 6 73.98 -32.63 69.94
CA LEU A 6 74.58 -31.45 69.33
C LEU A 6 74.27 -31.38 67.82
N GLU A 7 74.37 -32.50 67.11
CA GLU A 7 74.04 -32.56 65.68
C GLU A 7 72.53 -32.43 65.43
N SER A 8 71.69 -32.97 66.31
CA SER A 8 70.23 -32.76 66.26
C SER A 8 69.87 -31.28 66.44
N LEU A 9 70.48 -30.59 67.40
CA LEU A 9 70.24 -29.16 67.61
C LEU A 9 70.75 -28.31 66.45
N LYS A 10 71.85 -28.71 65.82
CA LYS A 10 72.41 -28.03 64.64
C LYS A 10 71.49 -28.20 63.43
N THR A 11 70.95 -29.39 63.20
CA THR A 11 69.99 -29.65 62.11
C THR A 11 68.67 -28.91 62.33
N GLU A 12 68.17 -28.86 63.58
CA GLU A 12 66.98 -28.08 63.94
C GLU A 12 67.20 -26.57 63.74
N LEU A 13 68.38 -26.04 64.11
CA LEU A 13 68.73 -24.64 63.89
C LEU A 13 68.80 -24.30 62.39
N GLU A 14 69.37 -25.16 61.56
CA GLU A 14 69.41 -24.98 60.10
C GLU A 14 68.01 -25.08 59.47
N HIS A 15 67.16 -25.97 59.98
CA HIS A 15 65.76 -26.03 59.56
C HIS A 15 65.02 -24.74 59.91
N GLU A 16 65.19 -24.22 61.13
CA GLU A 16 64.55 -22.97 61.56
C GLU A 16 65.00 -21.77 60.72
N LYS A 17 66.30 -21.69 60.39
CA LYS A 17 66.82 -20.66 59.47
C LYS A 17 66.16 -20.74 58.10
N THR A 18 66.05 -21.94 57.54
CA THR A 18 65.40 -22.17 56.24
C THR A 18 63.93 -21.76 56.28
N CYS A 19 63.20 -22.13 57.34
CA CYS A 19 61.81 -21.73 57.53
C CYS A 19 61.65 -20.22 57.65
N ARG A 20 62.57 -19.55 58.35
CA ARG A 20 62.57 -18.08 58.51
C ARG A 20 62.82 -17.37 57.18
N GLU A 21 63.77 -17.86 56.39
CA GLU A 21 64.07 -17.32 55.05
C GLU A 21 62.89 -17.50 54.09
N ALA A 22 62.25 -18.69 54.11
CA ALA A 22 61.05 -18.95 53.31
C ALA A 22 59.87 -18.03 53.70
N ALA A 23 59.65 -17.82 55.00
CA ALA A 23 58.62 -16.91 55.50
C ALA A 23 58.90 -15.45 55.12
N ALA A 24 60.17 -15.01 55.21
CA ALA A 24 60.57 -13.67 54.78
C ALA A 24 60.36 -13.46 53.28
N TRP A 25 60.66 -14.46 52.46
CA TRP A 25 60.42 -14.43 51.02
C TRP A 25 58.92 -14.35 50.70
N GLN A 26 58.11 -15.19 51.34
CA GLN A 26 56.65 -15.19 51.13
C GLN A 26 56.01 -13.87 51.57
N ASN A 27 56.45 -13.29 52.69
CA ASN A 27 56.01 -11.96 53.12
C ASN A 27 56.36 -10.89 52.08
N GLY A 28 57.58 -10.90 51.54
CA GLY A 28 57.98 -9.96 50.48
C GLY A 28 57.10 -10.08 49.23
N GLU A 29 56.66 -11.28 48.89
CA GLU A 29 55.79 -11.51 47.72
C GLU A 29 54.34 -11.10 47.96
N LEU A 30 53.85 -11.28 49.19
CA LEU A 30 52.57 -10.73 49.61
C LEU A 30 52.58 -9.19 49.61
N GLU A 31 53.65 -8.56 50.10
CA GLU A 31 53.80 -7.10 50.07
C GLU A 31 53.77 -6.57 48.63
N LYS A 32 54.48 -7.22 47.69
CA LYS A 32 54.43 -6.85 46.27
C LYS A 32 53.03 -7.00 45.68
N GLN A 33 52.33 -8.11 45.96
CA GLN A 33 50.96 -8.31 45.50
C GLN A 33 50.00 -7.25 46.05
N ILE A 34 50.13 -6.89 47.33
CA ILE A 34 49.35 -5.84 47.97
C ILE A 34 49.57 -4.51 47.26
N VAL A 35 50.82 -4.14 46.95
CA VAL A 35 51.14 -2.91 46.23
C VAL A 35 50.52 -2.92 44.82
N CYS A 36 50.65 -4.01 44.06
CA CYS A 36 50.04 -4.10 42.72
C CYS A 36 48.52 -3.93 42.77
N ILE A 37 47.84 -4.59 43.72
CA ILE A 37 46.38 -4.47 43.87
C ILE A 37 45.99 -3.04 44.27
N GLN A 38 46.76 -2.40 45.16
CA GLN A 38 46.51 -1.01 45.54
C GLN A 38 46.68 -0.04 44.38
N GLU A 39 47.66 -0.26 43.49
CA GLU A 39 47.84 0.53 42.27
C GLU A 39 46.70 0.32 41.28
N ASP A 40 46.22 -0.91 41.10
CA ASP A 40 45.08 -1.21 40.24
C ASP A 40 43.78 -0.57 40.75
N LEU A 41 43.55 -0.59 42.07
CA LEU A 41 42.40 0.07 42.69
C LEU A 41 42.47 1.60 42.62
N ARG A 42 43.66 2.18 42.45
CA ARG A 42 43.85 3.63 42.28
C ARG A 42 43.62 4.10 40.84
N LYS A 43 43.53 3.20 39.86
CA LYS A 43 43.19 3.57 38.48
C LYS A 43 41.72 4.05 38.45
N PRO A 44 41.46 5.32 38.11
CA PRO A 44 40.11 5.84 38.09
C PRO A 44 39.40 5.33 36.82
N ASP A 45 38.35 4.55 37.05
CA ASP A 45 37.32 4.15 36.10
C ASP A 45 37.67 3.11 35.02
N TYR A 46 36.77 2.13 34.92
CA TYR A 46 36.68 1.20 33.81
C TYR A 46 36.39 2.00 32.53
N HIS A 47 37.34 2.03 31.59
CA HIS A 47 37.22 2.77 30.34
C HIS A 47 36.17 2.11 29.40
N TRP A 48 34.91 2.53 29.54
CA TRP A 48 33.80 2.13 28.68
C TRP A 48 34.00 2.45 27.19
N ASP A 49 34.88 3.41 26.87
CA ASP A 49 35.13 3.88 25.50
C ASP A 49 35.74 2.82 24.57
N PHE A 50 36.22 1.69 25.12
CA PHE A 50 36.79 0.57 24.34
C PHE A 50 36.02 -0.74 24.52
N ASP A 51 34.84 -0.71 25.15
CA ASP A 51 34.00 -1.90 25.29
C ASP A 51 33.28 -2.21 23.97
N ASN A 52 33.98 -2.98 23.14
CA ASN A 52 33.53 -3.43 21.82
C ASN A 52 32.22 -4.23 21.92
N ASP A 53 31.97 -4.90 23.05
CA ASP A 53 30.75 -5.68 23.24
C ASP A 53 29.56 -4.78 23.59
N LEU A 54 29.78 -3.73 24.39
CA LEU A 54 28.78 -2.68 24.60
C LEU A 54 28.39 -1.98 23.29
N GLN A 55 29.37 -1.68 22.43
CA GLN A 55 29.12 -1.04 21.13
C GLN A 55 28.33 -1.94 20.18
N LYS A 56 28.64 -3.24 20.14
CA LYS A 56 27.85 -4.22 19.37
C LYS A 56 26.42 -4.30 19.88
N GLU A 57 26.22 -4.37 21.19
CA GLU A 57 24.89 -4.50 21.77
C GLU A 57 24.05 -3.23 21.58
N SER A 58 24.66 -2.05 21.70
CA SER A 58 24.03 -0.76 21.35
C SER A 58 23.61 -0.70 19.87
N THR A 59 24.43 -1.23 18.97
CA THR A 59 24.11 -1.29 17.53
C THR A 59 22.94 -2.23 17.25
N LYS A 60 22.93 -3.43 17.86
CA LYS A 60 21.79 -4.36 17.75
C LYS A 60 20.51 -3.75 18.32
N HIS A 61 20.59 -3.10 19.47
CA HIS A 61 19.43 -2.46 20.09
C HIS A 61 18.81 -1.42 19.16
N ARG A 62 19.64 -0.59 18.51
CA ARG A 62 19.19 0.38 17.51
C ARG A 62 18.48 -0.28 16.33
N GLN A 63 19.06 -1.34 15.77
CA GLN A 63 18.45 -2.10 14.66
C GLN A 63 17.11 -2.72 15.07
N LEU A 64 17.01 -3.23 16.29
CA LEU A 64 15.76 -3.79 16.82
C LEU A 64 14.68 -2.71 16.99
N LEU A 65 15.04 -1.50 17.44
CA LEU A 65 14.09 -0.38 17.52
C LEU A 65 13.59 0.04 16.14
N GLU A 66 14.47 0.13 15.15
CA GLU A 66 14.09 0.42 13.75
C GLU A 66 13.16 -0.68 13.20
N ALA A 67 13.44 -1.96 13.48
CA ALA A 67 12.59 -3.07 13.10
C ALA A 67 11.22 -3.01 13.80
N VAL A 68 11.17 -2.63 15.08
CA VAL A 68 9.91 -2.45 15.81
C VAL A 68 9.08 -1.32 15.20
N GLU A 69 9.70 -0.21 14.83
CA GLU A 69 8.98 0.93 14.25
C GLU A 69 8.41 0.58 12.87
N THR A 70 9.21 -0.03 12.00
CA THR A 70 8.73 -0.50 10.69
C THR A 70 7.60 -1.53 10.81
N LEU A 71 7.68 -2.45 11.77
CA LEU A 71 6.60 -3.40 12.03
C LEU A 71 5.33 -2.73 12.57
N ARG A 72 5.47 -1.70 13.41
CA ARG A 72 4.34 -0.90 13.91
C ARG A 72 3.61 -0.17 12.79
N GLU A 73 4.34 0.35 11.80
CA GLU A 73 3.75 0.99 10.61
C GLU A 73 3.08 -0.03 9.67
N GLN A 74 3.68 -1.21 9.49
CA GLN A 74 3.15 -2.23 8.58
C GLN A 74 1.90 -2.94 9.12
N LEU A 75 1.80 -3.14 10.44
CA LEU A 75 0.70 -3.85 11.07
C LEU A 75 -0.71 -3.27 10.74
N PRO A 76 -0.97 -1.95 10.85
CA PRO A 76 -2.27 -1.38 10.50
C PRO A 76 -2.58 -1.52 9.00
N LEU A 77 -1.58 -1.32 8.13
CA LEU A 77 -1.75 -1.46 6.67
C LEU A 77 -2.13 -2.88 6.28
N LEU A 78 -1.48 -3.89 6.89
CA LEU A 78 -1.81 -5.29 6.66
C LEU A 78 -3.19 -5.65 7.22
N ARG A 79 -3.54 -5.14 8.41
CA ARG A 79 -4.89 -5.31 8.97
C ARG A 79 -5.97 -4.72 8.07
N GLU A 80 -5.70 -3.57 7.46
CA GLU A 80 -6.62 -2.92 6.52
C GLU A 80 -6.70 -3.69 5.19
N LYS A 81 -5.57 -4.15 4.64
CA LYS A 81 -5.57 -5.03 3.46
C LYS A 81 -6.37 -6.31 3.69
N ILE A 82 -6.24 -6.95 4.85
CA ILE A 82 -7.04 -8.12 5.22
C ILE A 82 -8.53 -7.76 5.33
N ARG A 83 -8.85 -6.61 5.92
CA ARG A 83 -10.24 -6.14 6.02
C ARG A 83 -10.84 -5.90 4.64
N ASN A 84 -10.09 -5.27 3.74
CA ASN A 84 -10.52 -4.99 2.37
C ASN A 84 -10.63 -6.27 1.53
N ALA A 85 -9.73 -7.23 1.73
CA ALA A 85 -9.82 -8.55 1.10
C ALA A 85 -11.03 -9.37 1.59
N LYS A 86 -11.52 -9.13 2.81
CA LYS A 86 -12.75 -9.75 3.35
C LYS A 86 -14.03 -9.14 2.80
N VAL A 87 -13.99 -7.94 2.22
CA VAL A 87 -15.14 -7.29 1.61
C VAL A 87 -15.12 -7.57 0.11
N CYS A 88 -15.84 -8.61 -0.29
CA CYS A 88 -16.13 -8.81 -1.71
C CYS A 88 -16.99 -7.63 -2.20
N GLY A 89 -16.68 -7.09 -3.39
CA GLY A 89 -17.35 -5.89 -3.92
C GLY A 89 -18.88 -6.05 -4.06
N PRO A 90 -19.64 -4.96 -4.32
CA PRO A 90 -21.11 -4.97 -4.30
C PRO A 90 -21.76 -5.99 -5.26
N ASP A 91 -21.05 -6.40 -6.32
CA ASP A 91 -21.50 -7.42 -7.28
C ASP A 91 -21.13 -8.86 -6.89
N CYS A 92 -20.40 -9.03 -5.79
CA CYS A 92 -19.93 -10.33 -5.35
C CYS A 92 -20.98 -11.03 -4.50
N LYS A 93 -21.59 -12.07 -5.08
CA LYS A 93 -22.63 -12.87 -4.42
C LYS A 93 -22.09 -13.93 -3.46
N LEU A 94 -20.77 -14.00 -3.26
CA LEU A 94 -20.15 -14.94 -2.34
C LEU A 94 -20.46 -14.54 -0.90
N LYS A 95 -21.15 -15.41 -0.17
CA LYS A 95 -21.33 -15.20 1.27
C LYS A 95 -20.05 -15.61 1.98
N HIS A 96 -19.75 -14.97 3.10
CA HIS A 96 -18.58 -15.33 3.91
C HIS A 96 -18.66 -16.79 4.41
N ASP A 97 -19.89 -17.31 4.57
CA ASP A 97 -20.19 -18.71 4.89
C ASP A 97 -19.91 -19.70 3.73
N ASP A 98 -19.77 -19.19 2.51
CA ASP A 98 -19.40 -20.00 1.34
C ASP A 98 -17.94 -20.43 1.33
N LEU A 99 -17.10 -19.70 2.03
CA LEU A 99 -15.65 -19.93 2.11
C LEU A 99 -15.20 -20.42 3.49
N ASN A 100 -16.06 -20.35 4.50
CA ASN A 100 -15.70 -20.74 5.85
C ASN A 100 -15.69 -22.28 6.01
N ILE A 101 -14.55 -22.82 6.44
CA ILE A 101 -14.37 -24.25 6.74
C ILE A 101 -14.21 -24.37 8.25
N ASN A 102 -15.06 -25.17 8.89
CA ASN A 102 -14.89 -25.50 10.30
C ASN A 102 -13.80 -26.57 10.42
N LEU A 103 -12.62 -26.16 10.89
CA LEU A 103 -11.46 -27.04 11.04
C LEU A 103 -11.63 -28.06 12.17
N ASP A 104 -12.47 -27.78 13.18
CA ASP A 104 -12.64 -28.61 14.37
C ASP A 104 -13.47 -29.88 14.10
N ILE A 105 -14.20 -29.92 12.98
CA ILE A 105 -15.10 -31.03 12.62
C ILE A 105 -14.63 -31.73 11.34
N LEU A 106 -13.48 -31.33 10.77
CA LEU A 106 -13.04 -31.71 9.42
C LEU A 106 -12.64 -33.20 9.28
N THR A 107 -13.64 -34.07 9.20
CA THR A 107 -13.48 -35.49 8.85
C THR A 107 -13.18 -35.65 7.36
N PRO A 108 -12.63 -36.80 6.91
CA PRO A 108 -12.42 -37.06 5.47
C PRO A 108 -13.69 -36.90 4.62
N ALA A 109 -14.85 -37.24 5.17
CA ALA A 109 -16.14 -37.08 4.50
C ALA A 109 -16.55 -35.60 4.38
N GLU A 110 -16.30 -34.79 5.41
CA GLU A 110 -16.57 -33.35 5.38
C GLU A 110 -15.61 -32.60 4.46
N LEU A 111 -14.34 -32.99 4.43
CA LEU A 111 -13.38 -32.50 3.46
C LEU A 111 -13.86 -32.77 2.03
N LEU A 112 -14.30 -33.99 1.73
CA LEU A 112 -14.83 -34.34 0.40
C LEU A 112 -16.07 -33.52 0.02
N ARG A 113 -17.00 -33.28 0.96
CA ARG A 113 -18.16 -32.40 0.74
C ARG A 113 -17.75 -30.96 0.46
N THR A 114 -16.75 -30.47 1.20
CA THR A 114 -16.22 -29.11 1.07
C THR A 114 -15.54 -28.92 -0.28
N VAL A 115 -14.72 -29.89 -0.72
CA VAL A 115 -14.11 -29.89 -2.05
C VAL A 115 -15.18 -29.85 -3.14
N LYS A 116 -16.21 -30.70 -3.07
CA LYS A 116 -17.33 -30.69 -4.05
C LYS A 116 -18.10 -29.37 -4.06
N ARG A 117 -18.28 -28.74 -2.89
CA ARG A 117 -18.89 -27.41 -2.79
C ARG A 117 -18.04 -26.37 -3.52
N PHE A 118 -16.73 -26.38 -3.31
CA PHE A 118 -15.82 -25.46 -3.99
C PHE A 118 -15.72 -25.71 -5.50
N GLU A 119 -15.81 -26.97 -5.96
CA GLU A 119 -15.85 -27.27 -7.40
C GLU A 119 -17.11 -26.70 -8.07
N ARG A 120 -18.27 -26.79 -7.43
CA ARG A 120 -19.50 -26.14 -7.91
C ARG A 120 -19.35 -24.63 -7.93
N LEU A 121 -18.86 -24.06 -6.82
CA LEU A 121 -18.66 -22.64 -6.69
C LEU A 121 -17.71 -22.09 -7.76
N LYS A 122 -16.60 -22.80 -8.03
CA LYS A 122 -15.69 -22.50 -9.14
C LYS A 122 -16.45 -22.47 -10.47
N THR A 123 -17.28 -23.47 -10.73
CA THR A 123 -18.04 -23.57 -11.98
C THR A 123 -19.01 -22.39 -12.14
N ASP A 124 -19.73 -22.04 -11.08
CA ASP A 124 -20.67 -20.92 -11.06
C ASP A 124 -19.98 -19.57 -11.27
N LEU A 125 -18.82 -19.38 -10.62
CA LEU A 125 -18.00 -18.18 -10.78
C LEU A 125 -17.44 -18.06 -12.21
N VAL A 126 -16.93 -19.14 -12.80
CA VAL A 126 -16.45 -19.15 -14.19
C VAL A 126 -17.60 -18.83 -15.16
N SER A 127 -18.78 -19.42 -14.95
CA SER A 127 -19.96 -19.12 -15.76
C SER A 127 -20.38 -17.65 -15.66
N THR A 128 -20.40 -17.11 -14.44
CA THR A 128 -20.72 -15.70 -14.17
C THR A 128 -19.70 -14.77 -14.84
N LEU A 129 -18.41 -15.08 -14.73
CA LEU A 129 -17.33 -14.31 -15.37
C LEU A 129 -17.54 -14.26 -16.89
N ARG A 130 -17.74 -15.41 -17.53
CA ARG A 130 -17.96 -15.50 -18.98
C ARG A 130 -19.21 -14.73 -19.43
N SER A 131 -20.28 -14.76 -18.64
CA SER A 131 -21.50 -13.99 -18.91
C SER A 131 -21.24 -12.47 -18.84
N LYS A 132 -20.47 -12.03 -17.84
CA LYS A 132 -20.09 -10.62 -17.69
C LYS A 132 -19.18 -10.15 -18.82
N GLU A 133 -18.19 -10.96 -19.21
CA GLU A 133 -17.32 -10.69 -20.36
C GLU A 133 -18.12 -10.54 -21.66
N TRP A 134 -19.07 -11.45 -21.91
CA TRP A 134 -19.94 -11.37 -23.08
C TRP A 134 -20.80 -10.10 -23.08
N ARG A 135 -21.36 -9.72 -21.92
CA ARG A 135 -22.11 -8.47 -21.77
C ARG A 135 -21.24 -7.25 -22.05
N LEU A 136 -20.02 -7.21 -21.53
CA LEU A 136 -19.07 -6.12 -21.77
C LEU A 136 -18.72 -5.99 -23.25
N ASP A 137 -18.50 -7.11 -23.95
CA ASP A 137 -18.27 -7.10 -25.41
C ASP A 137 -19.49 -6.55 -26.17
N SER A 138 -20.70 -6.98 -25.80
CA SER A 138 -21.94 -6.47 -26.38
C SER A 138 -22.13 -4.97 -26.13
N GLU A 139 -21.91 -4.51 -24.89
CA GLU A 139 -22.00 -3.09 -24.51
C GLU A 139 -20.93 -2.25 -25.23
N SER A 140 -19.71 -2.77 -25.41
CA SER A 140 -18.63 -2.11 -26.16
C SER A 140 -18.99 -1.91 -27.64
N LYS A 141 -19.56 -2.94 -28.28
CA LYS A 141 -20.05 -2.85 -29.67
C LYS A 141 -21.20 -1.85 -29.80
N LEU A 142 -22.11 -1.81 -28.82
CA LEU A 142 -23.18 -0.82 -28.80
C LEU A 142 -22.62 0.60 -28.63
N PHE A 143 -21.66 0.80 -27.74
CA PHE A 143 -21.00 2.08 -27.52
C PHE A 143 -20.38 2.63 -28.80
N VAL A 144 -19.62 1.81 -29.54
CA VAL A 144 -19.04 2.22 -30.83
C VAL A 144 -20.12 2.70 -31.80
N ARG A 145 -21.20 1.93 -31.99
CA ARG A 145 -22.31 2.33 -32.88
C ARG A 145 -22.96 3.65 -32.47
N VAL A 146 -23.23 3.83 -31.18
CA VAL A 146 -23.82 5.07 -30.66
C VAL A 146 -22.86 6.24 -30.82
N ASN A 147 -21.56 6.02 -30.61
CA ASN A 147 -20.52 7.02 -30.78
C ASN A 147 -20.39 7.47 -32.26
N ASP A 148 -20.47 6.53 -33.19
CA ASP A 148 -20.48 6.83 -34.63
C ASP A 148 -21.73 7.65 -35.02
N GLN A 149 -22.90 7.26 -34.49
CA GLN A 149 -24.13 8.02 -34.70
C GLN A 149 -24.06 9.44 -34.12
N ARG A 150 -23.48 9.60 -32.92
CA ARG A 150 -23.23 10.92 -32.32
C ARG A 150 -22.36 11.77 -33.23
N THR A 151 -21.27 11.19 -33.75
CA THR A 151 -20.33 11.88 -34.64
C THR A 151 -21.01 12.30 -35.94
N TYR A 152 -21.82 11.42 -36.54
CA TYR A 152 -22.62 11.73 -37.71
C TYR A 152 -23.57 12.92 -37.48
N LEU A 153 -24.37 12.88 -36.41
CA LEU A 153 -25.30 13.96 -36.08
C LEU A 153 -24.58 15.27 -35.78
N GLN A 154 -23.42 15.22 -35.14
CA GLN A 154 -22.59 16.39 -34.88
C GLN A 154 -22.11 17.04 -36.18
N ASN A 155 -21.73 16.24 -37.18
CA ASN A 155 -21.37 16.75 -38.51
C ASN A 155 -22.56 17.40 -39.23
N GLU A 156 -23.73 16.78 -39.19
CA GLU A 156 -24.96 17.35 -39.78
C GLU A 156 -25.32 18.70 -39.14
N LEU A 157 -25.23 18.80 -37.81
CA LEU A 157 -25.45 20.06 -37.09
C LEU A 157 -24.46 21.14 -37.52
N MET A 158 -23.17 20.79 -37.67
CA MET A 158 -22.15 21.72 -38.16
C MET A 158 -22.45 22.21 -39.59
N ILE A 159 -22.89 21.33 -40.48
CA ILE A 159 -23.31 21.69 -41.84
C ILE A 159 -24.50 22.64 -41.80
N CYS A 160 -25.53 22.34 -41.00
CA CYS A 160 -26.70 23.21 -40.82
C CYS A 160 -26.31 24.59 -40.29
N GLN A 161 -25.46 24.65 -39.26
CA GLN A 161 -24.95 25.92 -38.69
C GLN A 161 -24.21 26.74 -39.76
N ASN A 162 -23.32 26.11 -40.53
CA ASN A 162 -22.61 26.79 -41.61
C ASN A 162 -23.56 27.32 -42.69
N ASN A 163 -24.59 26.55 -43.06
CA ASN A 163 -25.60 26.99 -44.02
C ASN A 163 -26.41 28.17 -43.48
N ILE A 164 -26.81 28.15 -42.20
CA ILE A 164 -27.49 29.27 -41.54
C ILE A 164 -26.60 30.52 -41.58
N MET A 165 -25.32 30.41 -41.20
CA MET A 165 -24.40 31.55 -41.25
C MET A 165 -24.23 32.11 -42.66
N ARG A 166 -24.13 31.25 -43.69
CA ARG A 166 -24.06 31.68 -45.09
C ARG A 166 -25.32 32.43 -45.52
N LEU A 167 -26.50 31.90 -45.17
CA LEU A 167 -27.78 32.54 -45.49
C LEU A 167 -27.96 33.87 -44.76
N GLN A 168 -27.58 33.94 -43.49
CA GLN A 168 -27.60 35.18 -42.70
C GLN A 168 -26.65 36.24 -43.28
N ARG A 169 -25.43 35.85 -43.70
CA ARG A 169 -24.48 36.74 -44.35
C ARG A 169 -24.99 37.26 -45.71
N ASN A 170 -25.73 36.44 -46.44
CA ASN A 170 -26.39 36.81 -47.70
C ASN A 170 -27.76 37.50 -47.48
N GLY A 171 -28.21 37.67 -46.22
CA GLY A 171 -29.51 38.27 -45.88
C GLY A 171 -29.67 39.72 -46.35
N SER A 172 -28.58 40.51 -46.37
CA SER A 172 -28.61 41.88 -46.91
C SER A 172 -28.87 41.94 -48.42
N TYR A 173 -28.64 40.85 -49.17
CA TYR A 173 -28.96 40.81 -50.60
C TYR A 173 -30.48 40.68 -50.82
N TRP A 174 -31.16 39.87 -50.01
CA TRP A 174 -32.62 39.66 -50.10
C TRP A 174 -33.45 40.80 -49.50
N GLN A 175 -32.86 41.64 -48.63
CA GLN A 175 -33.52 42.83 -48.09
C GLN A 175 -33.57 44.01 -49.09
N ASN A 176 -32.66 44.05 -50.06
CA ASN A 176 -32.55 45.14 -51.03
C ASN A 176 -33.17 44.84 -52.40
N ILE A 177 -33.90 43.73 -52.55
CA ILE A 177 -34.71 43.49 -53.74
C ILE A 177 -36.02 44.26 -53.55
N PRO A 178 -36.30 45.31 -54.35
CA PRO A 178 -37.59 45.97 -54.30
C PRO A 178 -38.63 44.95 -54.75
N ARG A 179 -39.31 44.33 -53.78
CA ARG A 179 -40.45 43.46 -54.06
C ARG A 179 -41.51 44.33 -54.71
N ARG A 180 -41.70 44.19 -56.03
CA ARG A 180 -42.90 44.72 -56.68
C ARG A 180 -44.09 44.07 -55.97
N ASN A 181 -45.09 44.88 -55.61
CA ASN A 181 -46.20 44.48 -54.74
C ASN A 181 -47.04 43.29 -55.28
N ASP A 182 -46.77 42.80 -56.49
CA ASP A 182 -47.56 41.78 -57.19
C ASP A 182 -46.92 40.37 -57.25
N GLU A 183 -45.76 40.14 -56.62
CA GLU A 183 -45.24 38.78 -56.49
C GLU A 183 -45.95 38.02 -55.36
N ARG A 184 -47.14 37.49 -55.66
CA ARG A 184 -47.79 36.50 -54.80
C ARG A 184 -46.92 35.23 -54.81
N VAL A 185 -46.36 34.88 -53.65
CA VAL A 185 -45.76 33.56 -53.45
C VAL A 185 -46.90 32.53 -53.50
N ILE A 186 -46.96 31.76 -54.59
CA ILE A 186 -47.94 30.69 -54.78
C ILE A 186 -47.31 29.39 -54.29
N ASP A 187 -47.92 28.77 -53.29
CA ASP A 187 -47.64 27.37 -52.97
C ASP A 187 -48.22 26.51 -54.11
N PRO A 188 -47.41 25.71 -54.84
CA PRO A 188 -47.88 24.91 -55.96
C PRO A 188 -49.03 23.95 -55.60
N LYS A 189 -49.19 23.59 -54.32
CA LYS A 189 -50.27 22.70 -53.84
C LYS A 189 -51.41 23.43 -53.14
N ARG A 190 -51.20 24.65 -52.64
CA ARG A 190 -52.15 25.33 -51.73
C ARG A 190 -52.59 26.73 -52.16
N GLY A 191 -52.10 27.23 -53.30
CA GLY A 191 -52.50 28.53 -53.83
C GLY A 191 -51.84 29.71 -53.10
N PRO A 192 -52.36 30.95 -53.26
CA PRO A 192 -51.71 32.15 -52.75
C PRO A 192 -51.64 32.15 -51.21
N ILE A 193 -50.43 32.23 -50.66
CA ILE A 193 -50.22 32.29 -49.21
C ILE A 193 -50.70 33.66 -48.70
N LYS A 194 -51.75 33.68 -47.87
CA LYS A 194 -52.20 34.90 -47.18
C LYS A 194 -51.09 35.35 -46.22
N LYS A 195 -50.57 36.56 -46.39
CA LYS A 195 -49.57 37.16 -45.49
C LYS A 195 -50.22 37.40 -44.12
N ILE A 196 -50.04 36.48 -43.18
CA ILE A 196 -50.30 36.73 -41.77
C ILE A 196 -49.01 37.37 -41.23
N PHE A 197 -48.95 38.70 -41.27
CA PHE A 197 -47.96 39.42 -40.47
C PHE A 197 -48.40 39.34 -39.01
N CYS A 198 -47.97 38.30 -38.30
CA CYS A 198 -48.02 38.30 -36.84
C CYS A 198 -46.89 39.22 -36.37
N ASN A 199 -47.25 40.43 -35.94
CA ASN A 199 -46.33 41.42 -35.37
C ASN A 199 -45.94 41.09 -33.91
N ASP A 200 -46.15 39.85 -33.47
CA ASP A 200 -45.82 39.43 -32.12
C ASP A 200 -44.34 39.09 -32.05
N ARG A 201 -43.56 40.07 -31.57
CA ARG A 201 -42.16 39.88 -31.18
C ARG A 201 -42.09 38.67 -30.26
N LEU A 202 -41.36 37.63 -30.69
CA LEU A 202 -41.03 36.49 -29.85
C LEU A 202 -40.26 37.00 -28.61
N PRO A 203 -40.56 36.48 -27.40
CA PRO A 203 -39.90 36.92 -26.18
C PRO A 203 -38.40 36.61 -26.22
N PRO A 204 -37.55 37.46 -25.64
CA PRO A 204 -36.10 37.25 -25.65
C PRO A 204 -35.74 36.03 -24.83
N ILE A 205 -34.82 35.23 -25.36
CA ILE A 205 -34.24 34.08 -24.67
C ILE A 205 -33.34 34.64 -23.56
N SER A 206 -33.67 34.33 -22.31
CA SER A 206 -32.87 34.68 -21.14
C SER A 206 -31.54 33.92 -21.16
N THR A 207 -30.43 34.66 -21.20
CA THR A 207 -29.08 34.18 -20.88
C THR A 207 -28.88 34.10 -19.37
#